data_AF-A0A815UTL7-F1
#
_entry.id   AF-A0A815UTL7-F1
#
_cell.length_a   1.000
_cell.length_b   1.000
_cell.length_c   1.000
_cell.angle_alpha   90.00
_cell.angle_beta   90.00
_cell.angle_gamma   90.00
#
_symmetry.space_group_name_H-M   'P 1'
#
loop_
_entity.id
_entity.type
_entity.pdbx_description
1 polymer ?
#
loop_
_entity_poly.entity_id
_entity_poly.type
_entity_poly.pdbx_seq_one_letter_code
_entity_poly.pdbx_strand_id
1 'polypeptide(L)'
;MKQRHNRIQPVAHVDIPIRRRDKELLIIVMSEVFVYIITALPYPFILLEMMISRNVILNKSIEYSQIESFILGIALLLIYMNFAAPFYIYIISSKAFRREFKHLIINIYRKQQGRPAIHRSTHHTLTQNNPHV
;
A
#
# COMPACT_ATOMS: atom_id res chain seq x y z
N MET A 1 -0.04 -58.18 19.92
CA MET A 1 -0.57 -56.82 19.67
C MET A 1 0.52 -55.80 19.92
N LYS A 2 0.99 -55.09 18.88
CA LYS A 2 2.17 -54.22 18.94
C LYS A 2 1.71 -52.76 19.09
N GLN A 3 1.78 -52.20 20.30
CA GLN A 3 1.47 -50.80 20.55
C GLN A 3 2.52 -49.91 19.85
N ARG A 4 2.08 -49.11 18.87
CA ARG A 4 2.91 -48.09 18.25
C ARG A 4 2.86 -46.85 19.13
N HIS A 5 3.95 -46.57 19.84
CA HIS A 5 4.15 -45.29 20.51
C HIS A 5 4.13 -44.18 19.45
N ASN A 6 3.04 -43.42 19.40
CA ASN A 6 2.94 -42.23 18.58
C ASN A 6 3.73 -41.13 19.28
N ARG A 7 4.97 -40.87 18.84
CA ARG A 7 5.73 -39.73 19.30
C ARG A 7 5.06 -38.46 18.77
N ILE A 8 4.43 -37.71 19.65
CA ILE A 8 3.99 -36.35 19.38
C ILE A 8 5.27 -35.53 19.15
N GLN A 9 5.61 -35.27 17.90
CA GLN A 9 6.61 -34.28 17.58
C GLN A 9 5.98 -32.91 17.86
N PRO A 10 6.65 -32.02 18.61
CA PRO A 10 6.20 -30.64 18.67
C PRO A 10 6.30 -30.10 17.24
N VAL A 11 5.14 -29.78 16.65
CA VAL A 11 5.11 -28.97 15.44
C VAL A 11 5.71 -27.65 15.87
N ALA A 12 7.02 -27.48 15.67
CA ALA A 12 7.69 -26.20 15.78
C ALA A 12 6.80 -25.26 14.98
N HIS A 13 6.15 -24.32 15.67
CA HIS A 13 5.44 -23.24 14.99
C HIS A 13 6.53 -22.44 14.31
N VAL A 14 6.78 -22.81 13.05
CA VAL A 14 7.75 -22.17 12.21
C VAL A 14 7.15 -20.80 11.90
N ASP A 15 7.46 -19.78 12.72
CA ASP A 15 6.99 -18.38 12.63
C ASP A 15 7.40 -17.65 11.33
N ILE A 16 8.01 -18.38 10.38
CA ILE A 16 8.48 -17.88 9.09
C ILE A 16 7.38 -17.19 8.26
N PRO A 17 6.10 -17.64 8.19
CA PRO A 17 5.10 -16.95 7.38
C PRO A 17 4.66 -15.62 8.01
N ILE A 18 4.64 -15.51 9.34
CA ILE A 18 4.29 -14.28 10.07
C ILE A 18 5.37 -13.22 9.81
N ARG A 19 6.64 -13.58 9.99
CA ARG A 19 7.77 -12.68 9.78
C ARG A 19 7.88 -12.15 8.33
N ARG A 20 7.45 -12.93 7.32
CA ARG A 20 7.40 -12.47 5.92
C ARG A 20 6.29 -11.44 5.70
N ARG A 21 5.11 -11.67 6.28
CA ARG A 21 3.98 -10.74 6.21
C ARG A 21 4.32 -9.40 6.88
N ASP A 22 4.95 -9.45 8.04
CA ASP A 22 5.37 -8.25 8.77
C ASP A 22 6.42 -7.44 7.98
N LYS A 23 7.36 -8.13 7.33
CA LYS A 23 8.35 -7.49 6.46
C LYS A 23 7.69 -6.82 5.24
N GLU A 24 6.71 -7.46 4.61
CA GLU A 24 5.97 -6.86 3.49
C GLU A 24 5.15 -5.64 3.94
N LEU A 25 4.49 -5.73 5.10
CA LEU A 25 3.77 -4.61 5.70
C LEU A 25 4.70 -3.43 6.00
N LEU A 26 5.87 -3.71 6.59
CA LEU A 26 6.87 -2.68 6.89
C LEU A 26 7.38 -1.99 5.63
N ILE A 27 7.66 -2.75 4.56
CA ILE A 27 8.12 -2.17 3.27
C ILE A 27 7.05 -1.24 2.69
N ILE A 28 5.78 -1.62 2.78
CA ILE A 28 4.67 -0.79 2.33
C ILE A 28 4.62 0.53 3.12
N VAL A 29 4.60 0.46 4.45
CA VAL A 29 4.51 1.65 5.31
C VAL A 29 5.71 2.56 5.08
N MET A 30 6.92 2.00 4.95
CA MET A 30 8.12 2.77 4.65
C MET A 30 8.05 3.43 3.27
N SER A 31 7.48 2.75 2.28
CA SER A 31 7.30 3.32 0.94
C SER A 31 6.28 4.47 0.96
N GLU A 32 5.20 4.34 1.74
CA GLU A 32 4.19 5.37 1.93
C GLU A 32 4.77 6.61 2.62
N VAL A 33 5.50 6.40 3.73
CA VAL A 33 6.21 7.49 4.43
C VAL A 33 7.19 8.20 3.50
N PHE A 34 7.96 7.46 2.71
CA PHE A 34 8.91 8.04 1.78
C PHE A 34 8.24 8.90 0.70
N VAL A 35 7.16 8.39 0.10
CA VAL A 35 6.39 9.15 -0.90
C VAL A 35 5.72 10.37 -0.27
N TYR A 36 5.17 10.24 0.93
CA TYR A 36 4.57 11.34 1.66
C TYR A 36 5.58 12.45 1.94
N ILE A 37 6.79 12.11 2.38
CA ILE A 37 7.86 13.09 2.60
C ILE A 37 8.17 13.82 1.28
N ILE A 38 8.39 13.11 0.18
CA ILE A 38 8.78 13.76 -1.10
C ILE A 38 7.69 14.69 -1.64
N THR A 39 6.42 14.32 -1.44
CA THR A 39 5.29 15.02 -2.06
C THR A 39 4.68 16.09 -1.16
N ALA A 40 4.73 15.93 0.16
CA ALA A 40 4.16 16.86 1.13
C ALA A 40 5.18 17.87 1.65
N LEU A 41 6.47 17.52 1.74
CA LEU A 41 7.51 18.39 2.28
C LEU A 41 7.75 19.65 1.43
N PRO A 42 7.71 19.65 0.09
CA PRO A 42 7.93 20.87 -0.70
C PRO A 42 6.94 22.00 -0.40
N TYR A 43 5.68 21.67 -0.08
CA TYR A 43 4.61 22.65 0.12
C TYR A 43 4.87 23.66 1.26
N PRO A 44 5.18 23.25 2.51
CA PRO A 44 5.50 24.20 3.57
C PRO A 44 6.75 25.04 3.28
N PHE A 45 7.75 24.51 2.57
CA PHE A 45 8.93 25.30 2.17
C PHE A 45 8.55 26.39 1.16
N ILE A 46 7.70 26.08 0.18
CA ILE A 46 7.20 27.05 -0.79
C ILE A 46 6.36 28.12 -0.10
N LEU A 47 5.48 27.74 0.83
CA LEU A 47 4.70 28.72 1.60
C LEU A 47 5.59 29.64 2.45
N LEU A 48 6.63 29.10 3.06
CA LEU A 48 7.57 29.87 3.86
C LEU A 48 8.35 30.85 2.97
N GLU A 49 8.80 30.42 1.80
CA GLU A 49 9.45 31.26 0.80
C GLU A 49 8.51 32.39 0.34
N MET A 50 7.26 32.07 -0.03
CA MET A 50 6.27 33.08 -0.41
C MET A 50 6.00 34.10 0.70
N MET A 51 5.94 33.66 1.97
CA MET A 51 5.76 34.55 3.12
C MET A 51 6.94 35.49 3.32
N ILE A 52 8.18 34.99 3.19
CA ILE A 52 9.39 35.82 3.28
C ILE A 52 9.43 36.80 2.12
N SER A 53 9.24 36.31 0.89
CA SER A 53 9.26 37.07 -0.34
C SER A 53 8.26 38.23 -0.32
N ARG A 54 7.05 38.00 0.23
CA ARG A 54 6.02 39.03 0.38
C ARG A 54 6.36 40.12 1.41
N ASN A 55 7.15 39.80 2.44
CA ASN A 55 7.50 40.75 3.51
C ASN A 55 8.83 41.48 3.26
N VAL A 56 9.75 40.88 2.50
CA VAL A 56 11.10 41.43 2.28
C VAL A 56 11.22 42.15 0.93
N ILE A 57 10.51 41.72 -0.11
CA ILE A 57 10.63 42.28 -1.46
C ILE A 57 9.50 43.27 -1.73
N LEU A 58 9.77 44.56 -1.56
CA LEU A 58 8.81 45.66 -1.77
C LEU A 58 8.39 45.84 -3.25
N ASN A 59 9.28 45.56 -4.21
CA ASN A 59 9.01 45.64 -5.65
C ASN A 59 9.20 44.27 -6.30
N LYS A 60 8.19 43.41 -6.18
CA LYS A 60 8.18 42.09 -6.79
C LYS A 60 7.79 42.17 -8.27
N SER A 61 8.60 41.58 -9.14
CA SER A 61 8.30 41.48 -10.58
C SER A 61 7.08 40.61 -10.84
N ILE A 62 6.31 40.95 -11.87
CA ILE A 62 5.16 40.16 -12.34
C ILE A 62 5.60 38.74 -12.72
N GLU A 63 6.76 38.61 -13.39
CA GLU A 63 7.33 37.30 -13.79
C GLU A 63 7.61 36.42 -12.58
N TYR A 64 8.17 37.01 -11.52
CA TYR A 64 8.51 36.28 -10.30
C TYR A 64 7.24 35.80 -9.57
N SER A 65 6.17 36.61 -9.55
CA SER A 65 4.86 36.20 -9.03
C SER A 65 4.22 35.06 -9.83
N GLN A 66 4.44 34.99 -11.14
CA GLN A 66 3.96 33.90 -11.98
C GLN A 66 4.70 32.59 -11.70
N ILE A 67 6.03 32.66 -11.53
CA ILE A 67 6.86 31.50 -11.16
C ILE A 67 6.42 30.91 -9.82
N GLU A 68 6.21 31.75 -8.80
CA GLU A 68 5.70 31.30 -7.51
C GLU A 68 4.35 30.60 -7.63
N SER A 69 3.42 31.18 -8.39
CA SER A 69 2.09 30.59 -8.59
C SER A 69 2.16 29.24 -9.29
N PHE A 70 3.07 29.10 -10.26
CA PHE A 70 3.34 27.85 -10.95
C PHE A 70 3.92 26.78 -10.02
N ILE A 71 4.92 27.14 -9.22
CA ILE A 71 5.55 26.25 -8.22
C ILE A 71 4.52 25.81 -7.17
N LEU A 72 3.66 26.72 -6.71
CA LEU A 72 2.56 26.41 -5.80
C LEU A 72 1.57 25.41 -6.44
N GLY A 73 1.25 25.57 -7.72
CA GLY A 73 0.42 24.64 -8.47
C GLY A 73 1.01 23.23 -8.52
N ILE A 74 2.32 23.11 -8.75
CA ILE A 74 3.04 21.83 -8.71
C ILE A 74 2.98 21.22 -7.31
N ALA A 75 3.20 22.00 -6.26
CA ALA A 75 3.15 21.51 -4.89
C ALA A 75 1.76 21.01 -4.49
N LEU A 76 0.70 21.71 -4.93
CA LEU A 76 -0.68 21.25 -4.74
C LEU A 76 -0.93 19.94 -5.49
N LEU A 77 -0.47 19.82 -6.73
CA LEU A 77 -0.58 18.56 -7.49
C LEU A 77 0.11 17.40 -6.76
N LEU A 78 1.31 17.63 -6.22
CA LEU A 78 2.05 16.63 -5.44
C LEU A 78 1.29 16.21 -4.18
N ILE A 79 0.68 17.16 -3.46
CA ILE A 79 -0.18 16.85 -2.31
C ILE A 79 -1.37 15.99 -2.74
N TYR A 80 -2.05 16.37 -3.83
CA TYR A 80 -3.21 15.59 -4.30
C TYR A 80 -2.84 14.18 -4.75
N MET A 81 -1.62 13.98 -5.26
CA MET A 81 -1.11 12.65 -5.57
C MET A 81 -1.04 11.74 -4.33
N ASN A 82 -0.90 12.28 -3.10
CA ASN A 82 -0.91 11.45 -1.89
C ASN A 82 -2.24 10.73 -1.66
N PHE A 83 -3.37 11.23 -2.15
CA PHE A 83 -4.65 10.53 -2.00
C PHE A 83 -4.69 9.23 -2.80
N ALA A 84 -3.96 9.18 -3.93
CA ALA A 84 -3.86 7.99 -4.77
C ALA A 84 -2.57 7.19 -4.54
N ALA A 85 -1.56 7.79 -3.90
CA ALA A 85 -0.25 7.19 -3.68
C ALA A 85 -0.32 5.83 -2.97
N PRO A 86 -1.06 5.64 -1.86
CA PRO A 86 -1.13 4.34 -1.21
C PRO A 86 -1.57 3.26 -2.20
N PHE A 87 -2.65 3.49 -2.96
CA PHE A 87 -3.15 2.54 -3.95
C PHE A 87 -2.08 2.10 -4.96
N TYR A 88 -1.34 3.05 -5.55
CA TYR A 88 -0.28 2.73 -6.50
C TYR A 88 0.94 2.08 -5.83
N ILE A 89 1.30 2.50 -4.62
CA ILE A 89 2.36 1.90 -3.82
C ILE A 89 2.04 0.43 -3.50
N TYR A 90 0.80 0.12 -3.12
CA TYR A 90 0.35 -1.26 -2.88
C TYR A 90 0.43 -2.12 -4.15
N ILE A 91 0.04 -1.57 -5.31
CA ILE A 91 0.16 -2.26 -6.60
C ILE A 91 1.62 -2.54 -6.95
N ILE A 92 2.53 -1.60 -6.73
CA ILE A 92 3.93 -1.73 -7.16
C ILE A 92 4.72 -2.63 -6.19
N SER A 93 4.55 -2.42 -4.88
CA SER A 93 5.37 -3.03 -3.83
C SER A 93 5.03 -4.50 -3.60
N SER A 94 3.75 -4.87 -3.48
CA SER A 94 3.38 -6.24 -3.09
C SER A 94 3.05 -7.14 -4.29
N LYS A 95 3.81 -8.22 -4.46
CA LYS A 95 3.49 -9.29 -5.42
C LYS A 95 2.21 -10.04 -5.04
N ALA A 96 1.95 -10.20 -3.74
CA ALA A 96 0.73 -10.83 -3.24
C ALA A 96 -0.49 -9.98 -3.57
N PHE A 97 -0.42 -8.67 -3.31
CA PHE A 97 -1.50 -7.73 -3.64
C PHE A 97 -1.82 -7.71 -5.14
N ARG A 98 -0.80 -7.67 -6.01
CA ARG A 98 -1.00 -7.75 -7.48
C ARG A 98 -1.74 -8.99 -7.92
N ARG A 99 -1.48 -10.13 -7.27
CA ARG A 99 -2.15 -11.40 -7.60
C ARG A 99 -3.62 -11.36 -7.19
N GLU A 100 -3.92 -10.92 -5.98
CA GLU A 100 -5.30 -10.74 -5.50
C GLU A 100 -6.07 -9.73 -6.37
N PHE A 101 -5.45 -8.59 -6.70
CA PHE A 101 -6.04 -7.56 -7.55
C PHE A 101 -6.36 -8.06 -8.96
N LYS A 102 -5.43 -8.79 -9.59
CA LYS A 102 -5.69 -9.44 -10.89
C LYS A 102 -6.86 -10.42 -10.81
N HIS A 103 -6.93 -11.23 -9.76
CA HIS A 103 -8.05 -12.16 -9.56
C HIS A 103 -9.37 -11.42 -9.38
N LEU A 104 -9.39 -10.31 -8.65
CA LEU A 104 -10.56 -9.47 -8.50
C LEU A 104 -11.03 -8.92 -9.85
N ILE A 105 -10.13 -8.35 -10.65
CA ILE A 105 -10.46 -7.84 -11.99
C ILE A 105 -10.99 -8.96 -12.90
N ILE A 106 -10.33 -10.12 -12.92
CA ILE A 106 -10.77 -11.27 -13.72
C ILE A 106 -12.16 -11.74 -13.27
N ASN A 107 -12.43 -11.78 -11.96
CA ASN A 107 -13.73 -12.18 -11.43
C ASN A 107 -14.83 -11.16 -11.74
N ILE A 108 -14.54 -9.86 -11.69
CA ILE A 108 -15.50 -8.81 -12.11
C ILE A 108 -15.81 -8.95 -13.60
N TYR A 109 -14.78 -9.14 -14.43
CA TYR A 109 -14.94 -9.33 -15.87
C TYR A 109 -15.74 -10.59 -16.21
N ARG A 110 -15.46 -11.70 -15.53
CA ARG A 110 -16.23 -12.96 -15.67
C ARG A 110 -17.67 -12.82 -15.21
N LYS A 111 -17.92 -12.08 -14.13
CA LYS A 111 -19.27 -11.78 -13.63
C LYS A 111 -20.07 -11.00 -14.66
N GLN A 112 -19.47 -10.00 -15.31
CA GLN A 112 -20.12 -9.27 -16.41
C GLN A 112 -20.40 -10.16 -17.63
N GLN A 113 -19.58 -11.19 -17.86
CA GLN A 113 -19.77 -12.18 -18.93
C GLN A 113 -20.70 -13.35 -18.54
N GLY A 114 -21.33 -13.33 -17.35
CA GLY A 114 -22.18 -14.42 -16.88
C GLY A 114 -21.44 -15.74 -16.60
N ARG A 115 -20.11 -15.71 -16.50
CA ARG A 115 -19.27 -16.89 -16.23
C ARG A 115 -19.05 -17.06 -14.72
N PRO A 116 -19.00 -18.29 -14.19
CA PRO A 116 -18.79 -18.53 -12.76
C PRO A 116 -17.43 -17.96 -12.31
N ALA A 117 -17.38 -17.41 -11.09
CA ALA A 117 -16.15 -16.86 -10.51
C ALA A 117 -15.11 -17.97 -10.27
N ILE A 118 -13.83 -17.63 -10.40
CA ILE A 118 -12.75 -18.55 -10.02
C ILE A 118 -12.64 -18.47 -8.49
N HIS A 119 -13.26 -19.43 -7.80
CA HIS A 119 -13.11 -19.55 -6.35
C HIS A 119 -11.82 -20.32 -6.06
N ARG A 120 -10.83 -19.64 -5.46
CA ARG A 120 -9.72 -20.33 -4.83
C ARG A 120 -10.18 -20.66 -3.42
N SER A 121 -10.40 -21.94 -3.12
CA SER A 121 -10.51 -22.38 -1.74
C SER A 121 -9.23 -21.99 -1.03
N THR A 122 -9.28 -20.92 -0.24
CA THR A 122 -8.27 -20.64 0.76
C THR A 122 -8.30 -21.87 1.67
N HIS A 123 -7.28 -22.72 1.57
CA HIS A 123 -7.03 -23.78 2.55
C HIS A 123 -6.67 -23.11 3.90
N HIS A 124 -7.65 -22.48 4.55
CA HIS A 124 -7.72 -22.48 5.99
C HIS A 124 -8.27 -23.84 6.36
N THR A 125 -7.39 -24.84 6.38
CA THR A 125 -7.62 -26.11 7.07
C THR A 125 -7.65 -25.79 8.57
N LEU A 126 -8.74 -25.16 9.02
CA LEU A 126 -9.21 -25.32 10.39
C LEU A 126 -9.77 -26.73 10.45
N THR A 127 -8.96 -27.59 11.04
CA THR A 127 -9.32 -28.86 11.62
C THR A 127 -10.57 -28.71 12.48
N GLN A 128 -11.74 -28.96 11.90
CA GLN A 128 -12.90 -29.36 12.67
C GLN A 128 -13.73 -30.31 11.81
N ASN A 129 -13.35 -31.58 11.82
CA ASN A 129 -14.31 -32.66 11.73
C ASN A 129 -13.67 -33.99 12.11
N ASN A 130 -13.98 -34.42 13.33
CA ASN A 130 -14.32 -35.79 13.70
C ASN A 130 -14.77 -35.80 15.18
N PRO A 131 -15.48 -36.82 15.66
CA PRO A 131 -16.72 -37.43 15.13
C PRO A 131 -17.74 -37.68 16.26
N HIS A 132 -19.04 -37.58 16.02
CA HIS A 132 -20.06 -38.17 16.91
C HIS A 132 -21.22 -38.69 16.07
N VAL A 133 -21.18 -39.97 15.69
CA VAL A 133 -21.94 -41.12 16.25
C VAL A 133 -21.50 -42.36 15.46
#